data_AF-A0A350MRP3-F1
#
_entry.id   AF-A0A350MRP3-F1
#
_cell.length_a   1.000
_cell.length_b   1.000
_cell.length_c   1.000
_cell.angle_alpha   90.00
_cell.angle_beta   90.00
_cell.angle_gamma   90.00
#
_symmetry.space_group_name_H-M   'P 1'
#
loop_
_entity.id
_entity.type
_entity.pdbx_description
1 polymer ?
#
loop_
_entity_poly.entity_id
_entity_poly.type
_entity_poly.pdbx_seq_one_letter_code
_entity_poly.pdbx_strand_id
1 'polypeptide(L)'
;MKKLIFVLFAVTALLVSCSKEDAPTFTNEDGIVLNNNSAELSKYIKIINEPLVLKGGLKSGPIFTLVAEAESPTINGIKTSASYVHRRYQKVYVTYHIRGAEYGGAIRVFDISDPVNPTIVSEMDFARIDINAC
;
A
#
# COMPACT_ATOMS: atom_id res chain seq x y z
N MET A 1 -5.84 -47.20 20.67
CA MET A 1 -5.61 -46.51 19.38
C MET A 1 -6.68 -45.46 19.05
N LYS A 2 -8.00 -45.75 19.16
CA LYS A 2 -9.07 -44.73 18.94
C LYS A 2 -8.98 -43.49 19.84
N LYS A 3 -8.61 -43.64 21.12
CA LYS A 3 -8.44 -42.50 22.05
C LYS A 3 -7.25 -41.59 21.69
N LEU A 4 -6.22 -42.12 21.03
CA LEU A 4 -5.06 -41.32 20.58
C LEU A 4 -5.39 -40.49 19.33
N ILE A 5 -6.27 -41.00 18.46
CA ILE A 5 -6.71 -40.31 17.23
C ILE A 5 -7.58 -39.08 17.58
N PHE A 6 -8.45 -39.19 18.58
CA PHE A 6 -9.29 -38.07 19.02
C PHE A 6 -8.47 -36.93 19.67
N VAL A 7 -7.37 -37.26 20.36
CA VAL A 7 -6.46 -36.27 20.93
C VAL A 7 -5.68 -35.55 19.84
N LEU A 8 -5.25 -36.26 18.79
CA LEU A 8 -4.51 -35.65 17.68
C LEU A 8 -5.38 -34.67 16.86
N PHE A 9 -6.67 -34.97 16.70
CA PHE A 9 -7.62 -34.08 16.00
C PHE A 9 -8.02 -32.84 16.82
N ALA A 10 -8.00 -32.94 18.15
CA ALA A 10 -8.24 -31.80 19.03
C ALA A 10 -7.05 -30.83 19.09
N VAL A 11 -5.82 -31.34 18.97
CA VAL A 11 -4.60 -30.52 18.97
C VAL A 11 -4.40 -29.78 17.64
N THR A 12 -4.80 -30.36 16.51
CA THR A 12 -4.75 -29.68 15.21
C THR A 12 -5.81 -28.59 15.04
N ALA A 13 -6.97 -28.70 15.72
CA ALA A 13 -8.01 -27.67 15.70
C ALA A 13 -7.59 -26.38 16.44
N LEU A 14 -6.64 -26.46 17.37
CA LEU A 14 -6.17 -25.29 18.14
C LEU A 14 -5.13 -24.44 17.38
N LEU A 15 -4.60 -24.90 16.25
CA LEU A 15 -3.65 -24.14 15.42
C LEU A 15 -4.32 -23.39 14.26
N VAL A 16 -5.64 -23.48 14.12
CA VAL A 16 -6.43 -22.78 13.07
C VAL A 16 -7.18 -21.58 13.65
N SER A 17 -6.65 -20.96 14.71
CA SER A 17 -7.13 -19.64 15.16
C SER A 17 -6.13 -18.56 14.74
N CYS A 18 -5.83 -18.49 13.44
CA CYS A 18 -5.29 -17.27 12.86
C CYS A 18 -6.48 -16.33 12.67
N SER A 19 -6.91 -15.68 13.75
CA SER A 19 -7.75 -14.50 13.64
C SER A 19 -6.95 -13.51 12.81
N LYS A 20 -7.46 -13.11 11.64
CA LYS A 20 -7.01 -11.87 11.01
C LYS A 20 -7.34 -10.78 12.03
N GLU A 21 -6.37 -10.43 12.85
CA GLU A 21 -6.45 -9.21 13.64
C GLU A 21 -6.54 -8.09 12.62
N ASP A 22 -7.71 -7.45 12.53
CA ASP A 22 -7.88 -6.27 11.71
C ASP A 22 -6.78 -5.27 12.13
N ALA A 23 -5.90 -4.93 11.19
CA ALA A 23 -4.81 -4.01 11.50
C ALA A 23 -5.41 -2.69 12.01
N PRO A 24 -4.75 -2.02 12.96
CA PRO A 24 -5.33 -0.87 13.62
C PRO A 24 -5.63 0.22 12.60
N THR A 25 -6.92 0.48 12.41
CA THR A 25 -7.41 1.63 11.68
C THR A 25 -7.72 2.71 12.70
N PHE A 26 -6.97 3.81 12.68
CA PHE A 26 -7.24 4.94 13.57
C PHE A 26 -8.01 5.99 12.80
N THR A 27 -9.14 6.44 13.33
CA THR A 27 -9.92 7.55 12.79
C THR A 27 -10.09 8.60 13.89
N ASN A 28 -9.78 9.86 13.60
CA ASN A 28 -10.09 10.96 14.51
C ASN A 28 -11.30 11.79 14.03
N GLU A 29 -11.76 12.70 14.90
CA GLU A 29 -12.90 13.58 14.62
C GLU A 29 -12.66 14.53 13.43
N ASP A 30 -11.39 14.82 13.14
CA ASP A 30 -11.00 15.70 12.03
C ASP A 30 -11.10 15.01 10.65
N GLY A 31 -11.36 13.70 10.61
CA GLY A 31 -11.43 12.94 9.37
C GLY A 31 -10.05 12.50 8.85
N ILE A 32 -9.09 12.32 9.76
CA ILE A 32 -7.81 11.66 9.48
C ILE A 32 -7.98 10.17 9.75
N VAL A 33 -7.65 9.34 8.76
CA VAL A 33 -7.73 7.87 8.86
C VAL A 33 -6.36 7.27 8.59
N LEU A 34 -5.80 6.53 9.54
CA LEU A 34 -4.60 5.72 9.36
C LEU A 34 -4.99 4.27 9.09
N ASN A 35 -4.61 3.74 7.93
CA ASN A 35 -4.78 2.34 7.56
C ASN A 35 -3.42 1.64 7.49
N ASN A 36 -3.25 0.56 8.25
CA ASN A 36 -2.07 -0.32 8.20
C ASN A 36 -2.44 -1.77 7.81
N ASN A 37 -3.66 -1.99 7.29
CA ASN A 37 -4.15 -3.30 6.91
C ASN A 37 -3.51 -3.75 5.58
N SER A 38 -2.49 -4.59 5.69
CA SER A 38 -1.76 -5.11 4.52
C SER A 38 -2.67 -5.84 3.53
N ALA A 39 -3.74 -6.51 3.97
CA ALA A 39 -4.68 -7.21 3.09
C ALA A 39 -5.55 -6.23 2.29
N GLU A 40 -5.84 -5.04 2.82
CA GLU A 40 -6.52 -3.99 2.08
C GLU A 40 -5.56 -3.24 1.16
N LEU A 41 -4.41 -2.82 1.70
CA LEU A 41 -3.43 -2.01 0.99
C LEU A 41 -2.80 -2.74 -0.18
N SER A 42 -2.62 -4.06 -0.09
CA SER A 42 -2.11 -4.90 -1.19
C SER A 42 -3.02 -4.90 -2.43
N LYS A 43 -4.30 -4.51 -2.31
CA LYS A 43 -5.22 -4.39 -3.46
C LYS A 43 -4.84 -3.22 -4.38
N TYR A 44 -4.13 -2.22 -3.86
CA TYR A 44 -3.77 -1.01 -4.60
C TYR A 44 -2.40 -1.06 -5.26
N ILE A 45 -1.72 -2.20 -5.22
CA ILE A 45 -0.43 -2.39 -5.88
C ILE A 45 -0.43 -3.69 -6.70
N LYS A 46 -0.06 -3.58 -7.96
CA LYS A 46 0.07 -4.71 -8.89
C LYS A 46 1.53 -4.90 -9.26
N ILE A 47 2.06 -6.08 -8.97
CA ILE A 47 3.41 -6.48 -9.36
C ILE A 47 3.41 -6.89 -10.84
N ILE A 48 4.42 -6.43 -11.59
CA ILE A 48 4.55 -6.58 -13.05
C ILE A 48 5.88 -7.25 -13.41
N ASN A 49 7.01 -6.66 -13.00
CA ASN A 49 8.37 -7.14 -13.28
C ASN A 49 8.68 -7.33 -14.78
N GLU A 50 8.38 -6.33 -15.60
CA GLU A 50 8.62 -6.36 -17.05
C GLU A 50 9.61 -5.28 -17.51
N PRO A 51 10.45 -5.53 -18.53
CA PRO A 51 11.31 -4.49 -19.10
C PRO A 51 10.48 -3.31 -19.63
N LEU A 52 10.81 -2.09 -19.19
CA LEU A 52 10.16 -0.87 -19.66
C LEU A 52 10.75 -0.46 -21.02
N VAL A 53 9.96 -0.62 -22.07
CA VAL A 53 10.35 -0.22 -23.43
C VAL A 53 10.01 1.26 -23.67
N LEU A 54 11.02 2.12 -23.57
CA LEU A 54 10.88 3.54 -23.88
C LEU A 54 10.88 3.77 -25.40
N LYS A 55 9.73 4.18 -25.96
CA LYS A 55 9.63 4.59 -27.37
C LYS A 55 10.30 5.96 -27.53
N GLY A 56 11.43 6.03 -28.23
CA GLY A 56 12.15 7.31 -28.45
C GLY A 56 13.68 7.22 -28.50
N GLY A 57 14.26 6.05 -28.22
CA GLY A 57 15.64 5.74 -28.60
C GLY A 57 16.69 6.21 -27.59
N LEU A 58 16.99 5.37 -26.61
CA LEU A 58 18.35 5.29 -26.09
C LEU A 58 19.05 4.16 -26.85
N LYS A 59 19.93 4.50 -27.81
CA LYS A 59 20.70 3.50 -28.56
C LYS A 59 21.64 2.67 -27.66
N SER A 60 21.87 3.09 -26.42
CA SER A 60 22.70 2.40 -25.40
C SER A 60 22.43 2.98 -24.00
N GLY A 61 21.16 3.02 -23.58
CA GLY A 61 20.77 3.57 -22.26
C GLY A 61 20.49 2.48 -21.22
N PRO A 62 20.34 2.88 -19.94
CA PRO A 62 19.92 1.96 -18.90
C PRO A 62 18.58 1.31 -19.27
N ILE A 63 18.51 -0.01 -19.11
CA ILE A 63 17.26 -0.77 -19.21
C ILE A 63 16.57 -0.62 -17.86
N PHE A 64 15.35 -0.10 -17.87
CA PHE A 64 14.51 -0.04 -16.68
C PHE A 64 13.58 -1.25 -16.65
N THR A 65 13.27 -1.73 -15.44
CA THR A 65 12.21 -2.72 -15.22
C THR A 65 11.04 -2.02 -14.54
N LEU A 66 9.85 -2.12 -15.14
CA LEU A 66 8.61 -1.76 -14.48
C LEU A 66 8.27 -2.86 -13.46
N VAL A 67 8.60 -2.61 -12.19
CA VAL A 67 8.41 -3.59 -11.10
C VAL A 67 6.95 -3.68 -10.69
N ALA A 68 6.29 -2.54 -10.48
CA ALA A 68 4.91 -2.48 -10.01
C ALA A 68 4.20 -1.20 -10.44
N GLU A 69 2.88 -1.26 -10.51
CA GLU A 69 1.98 -0.13 -10.64
C GLU A 69 1.13 0.00 -9.37
N ALA A 70 0.95 1.22 -8.88
CA ALA A 70 0.13 1.49 -7.70
C ALA A 70 -1.01 2.47 -8.03
N GLU A 71 -2.23 2.11 -7.66
CA GLU A 71 -3.41 2.95 -7.86
C GLU A 71 -3.43 4.10 -6.85
N SER A 72 -3.84 5.29 -7.26
CA SER A 72 -3.95 6.45 -6.35
C SER A 72 -5.08 6.23 -5.33
N PRO A 73 -4.93 6.66 -4.06
CA PRO A 73 -6.01 6.66 -3.09
C PRO A 73 -7.19 7.55 -3.55
N THR A 74 -8.36 7.24 -3.02
CA THR A 74 -9.59 8.00 -3.25
C THR A 74 -10.06 8.61 -1.94
N ILE A 75 -10.18 9.93 -1.90
CA ILE A 75 -10.61 10.67 -0.71
C ILE A 75 -11.98 11.27 -1.00
N ASN A 76 -12.98 11.01 -0.14
CA ASN A 76 -14.37 11.45 -0.34
C ASN A 76 -14.96 11.06 -1.71
N GLY A 77 -14.56 9.91 -2.26
CA GLY A 77 -14.98 9.46 -3.59
C GLY A 77 -14.24 10.12 -4.77
N ILE A 78 -13.28 11.01 -4.50
CA ILE A 78 -12.49 11.71 -5.52
C ILE A 78 -11.09 11.09 -5.62
N LYS A 79 -10.70 10.71 -6.85
CA LYS A 79 -9.36 10.16 -7.11
C LYS A 79 -8.31 11.26 -6.93
N THR A 80 -7.30 10.97 -6.13
CA THR A 80 -6.21 11.92 -5.87
C THR A 80 -5.14 11.90 -6.96
N SER A 81 -4.23 12.87 -6.91
CA SER A 81 -3.00 12.89 -7.71
C SER A 81 -1.78 12.95 -6.79
N ALA A 82 -0.74 12.17 -7.12
CA ALA A 82 0.52 12.24 -6.41
C ALA A 82 1.13 13.65 -6.55
N SER A 83 1.53 14.25 -5.43
CA SER A 83 2.17 15.59 -5.36
C SER A 83 3.68 15.50 -5.17
N TYR A 84 4.17 14.55 -4.37
CA TYR A 84 5.60 14.42 -4.07
C TYR A 84 5.99 12.98 -3.75
N VAL A 85 7.25 12.64 -4.02
CA VAL A 85 7.84 11.33 -3.72
C VAL A 85 9.15 11.54 -2.96
N HIS A 86 9.21 11.01 -1.74
CA HIS A 86 10.41 11.05 -0.91
C HIS A 86 10.88 9.64 -0.55
N ARG A 87 12.15 9.32 -0.85
CA ARG A 87 12.75 8.05 -0.45
C ARG A 87 13.62 8.24 0.78
N ARG A 88 13.43 7.40 1.80
CA ARG A 88 14.32 7.30 2.96
C ARG A 88 14.59 5.82 3.27
N TYR A 89 15.85 5.41 3.16
CA TYR A 89 16.27 4.01 3.28
C TYR A 89 15.46 3.09 2.36
N GLN A 90 14.77 2.09 2.92
CA GLN A 90 13.96 1.10 2.22
C GLN A 90 12.47 1.50 2.19
N LYS A 91 12.15 2.76 2.47
CA LYS A 91 10.78 3.28 2.44
C LYS A 91 10.66 4.42 1.44
N VAL A 92 9.53 4.47 0.75
CA VAL A 92 9.13 5.58 -0.14
C VAL A 92 7.83 6.15 0.38
N TYR A 93 7.80 7.46 0.58
CA TYR A 93 6.66 8.23 1.03
C TYR A 93 6.11 9.00 -0.17
N VAL A 94 4.84 8.81 -0.49
CA VAL A 94 4.18 9.52 -1.58
C VAL A 94 3.04 10.31 -1.00
N THR A 95 3.01 11.61 -1.28
CA THR A 95 1.90 12.48 -0.89
C THR A 95 0.93 12.62 -2.04
N TYR A 96 -0.34 12.84 -1.71
CA TYR A 96 -1.43 12.97 -2.67
C TYR A 96 -2.35 14.12 -2.28
N HIS A 97 -2.95 14.76 -3.28
CA HIS A 97 -3.97 15.80 -3.11
C HIS A 97 -5.16 15.57 -4.05
N ILE A 98 -6.32 16.09 -3.68
CA ILE A 98 -7.45 16.26 -4.59
C ILE A 98 -7.16 17.43 -5.54
N ARG A 99 -7.37 17.25 -6.83
CA ARG A 99 -7.31 18.37 -7.79
C ARG A 99 -8.67 19.06 -7.85
N GLY A 100 -8.70 20.38 -7.65
CA GLY A 100 -9.92 21.18 -7.85
C GLY A 100 -10.25 22.03 -6.64
N ALA A 101 -11.56 22.21 -6.39
CA ALA A 101 -12.06 23.07 -5.33
C ALA A 101 -12.26 22.36 -3.98
N GLU A 102 -12.34 21.03 -3.99
CA GLU A 102 -12.49 20.20 -2.79
C GLU A 102 -11.14 19.99 -2.10
N TYR A 103 -11.17 19.83 -0.79
CA TYR A 103 -9.99 19.55 0.01
C TYR A 103 -9.88 18.06 0.32
N GLY A 104 -8.65 17.56 0.30
CA GLY A 104 -8.32 16.23 0.77
C GLY A 104 -6.99 15.74 0.23
N GLY A 105 -6.40 14.81 0.95
CA GLY A 105 -5.08 14.28 0.60
C GLY A 105 -4.79 12.96 1.26
N ALA A 106 -3.63 12.41 0.92
CA ALA A 106 -3.14 11.20 1.54
C ALA A 106 -1.61 11.19 1.63
N ILE A 107 -1.08 10.40 2.55
CA ILE A 107 0.32 10.00 2.57
C ILE A 107 0.36 8.48 2.52
N ARG A 108 1.00 7.91 1.50
CA ARG A 108 1.19 6.47 1.37
C ARG A 108 2.65 6.09 1.52
N VAL A 109 2.90 5.03 2.30
CA VAL A 109 4.24 4.50 2.54
C VAL A 109 4.39 3.16 1.85
N PHE A 110 5.38 3.08 0.97
CA PHE A 110 5.80 1.87 0.30
C PHE A 110 7.05 1.31 0.97
N ASP A 111 7.09 0.01 1.19
CA ASP A 111 8.30 -0.75 1.48
C ASP A 111 8.91 -1.27 0.19
N ILE A 112 10.18 -0.95 -0.01
CA ILE A 112 10.99 -1.33 -1.18
C ILE A 112 12.23 -2.13 -0.78
N SER A 113 12.19 -2.79 0.39
CA SER A 113 13.26 -3.68 0.87
C SER A 113 13.47 -4.87 -0.06
N ASP A 114 12.39 -5.43 -0.59
CA ASP A 114 12.41 -6.35 -1.74
C ASP A 114 12.24 -5.55 -3.05
N PRO A 115 13.31 -5.40 -3.86
CA PRO A 115 13.27 -4.55 -5.05
C PRO A 115 12.41 -5.12 -6.18
N VAL A 116 11.99 -6.38 -6.14
CA VAL A 116 11.12 -7.01 -7.15
C VAL A 116 9.70 -7.27 -6.64
N ASN A 117 9.44 -6.97 -5.37
CA ASN A 117 8.14 -7.17 -4.73
C ASN A 117 7.86 -6.07 -3.68
N PRO A 118 7.75 -4.79 -4.09
CA PRO A 118 7.41 -3.71 -3.18
C PRO A 118 6.00 -3.86 -2.62
N THR A 119 5.76 -3.34 -1.42
CA THR A 119 4.44 -3.40 -0.75
C THR A 119 4.01 -2.05 -0.21
N ILE A 120 2.70 -1.82 -0.08
CA ILE A 120 2.17 -0.67 0.66
C ILE A 120 2.01 -1.09 2.12
N VAL A 121 2.65 -0.37 3.04
CA VAL A 121 2.67 -0.75 4.47
C VAL A 121 1.86 0.18 5.36
N SER A 122 1.52 1.37 4.87
CA SER A 122 0.74 2.35 5.61
C SER A 122 0.14 3.38 4.65
N GLU A 123 -1.06 3.83 4.98
CA GLU A 123 -1.74 4.94 4.33
C GLU A 123 -2.39 5.82 5.39
N MET A 124 -2.22 7.13 5.27
CA MET A 124 -2.93 8.11 6.07
C MET A 124 -3.73 9.03 5.15
N ASP A 125 -5.04 8.97 5.30
CA ASP A 125 -6.01 9.75 4.53
C ASP A 125 -6.43 10.99 5.32
N PHE A 126 -6.63 12.09 4.61
CA PHE A 126 -7.04 13.36 5.16
C PHE A 126 -8.27 13.85 4.42
N ALA A 127 -9.44 13.77 5.05
CA ALA A 127 -10.71 14.13 4.40
C ALA A 127 -10.89 15.64 4.16
N ARG A 128 -10.10 16.49 4.83
CA ARG A 128 -10.26 17.96 4.85
C ARG A 128 -8.95 18.75 4.77
N ILE A 129 -7.83 18.06 4.56
CA ILE A 129 -6.50 18.68 4.54
C ILE A 129 -5.81 18.27 3.24
N ASP A 130 -5.36 19.26 2.48
CA ASP A 130 -4.53 19.00 1.30
C ASP A 130 -3.09 18.73 1.71
N ILE A 131 -2.50 17.70 1.12
CA ILE A 131 -1.07 17.40 1.27
C ILE A 131 -0.35 17.74 -0.03
N ASN A 132 0.08 19.00 -0.11
CA ASN A 132 0.90 19.52 -1.18
C ASN A 132 2.33 19.69 -0.65
N ALA A 133 3.19 18.71 -0.93
CA ALA A 133 4.63 18.83 -0.70
C ALA A 133 5.32 19.19 -2.03
N CYS A 134 6.34 20.05 -1.96
CA CYS A 134 7.17 20.49 -3.08
C CYS A 134 8.64 20.12 -2.82
#